data_AF-A0A173V205-F1
#
_entry.id   AF-A0A173V205-F1
#
_cell.length_a   1.000
_cell.length_b   1.000
_cell.length_c   1.000
_cell.angle_alpha   90.00
_cell.angle_beta   90.00
_cell.angle_gamma   90.00
#
_symmetry.space_group_name_H-M   'P 1'
#
loop_
_entity.id
_entity.type
_entity.pdbx_description
1 polymer ?
#
loop_
_entity_poly.entity_id
_entity_poly.type
_entity_poly.pdbx_seq_one_letter_code
_entity_poly.pdbx_strand_id
1 'polypeptide(L)'
;MCEALKELFADDFKESELKGRNAGRTEGAASKIIEKVIKKHQKGYTAEATADMLEEPVSRIRQIYDVIEKSSPDYDAETIYKQLHEKEE
;
A
#
# COMPACT_ATOMS: atom_id res chain seq x y z
N MET A 1 -25.64 16.07 44.06
CA MET A 1 -25.74 14.81 43.29
C MET A 1 -26.56 15.14 42.05
N CYS A 2 -25.92 15.52 40.95
CA CYS A 2 -25.42 14.66 39.87
C CYS A 2 -26.53 14.32 38.84
N GLU A 3 -26.83 15.28 37.97
CA GLU A 3 -27.58 15.08 36.71
C GLU A 3 -26.98 15.91 35.56
N ALA A 4 -25.65 15.92 35.45
CA ALA A 4 -24.98 16.44 34.25
C ALA A 4 -23.82 15.53 33.79
N LEU A 5 -23.90 14.25 34.18
CA LEU A 5 -22.88 13.23 33.94
C LEU A 5 -23.07 12.52 32.57
N LYS A 6 -23.46 13.23 31.50
CA LYS A 6 -23.77 12.52 30.23
C LYS A 6 -23.40 13.17 28.90
N GLU A 7 -22.68 14.29 28.87
CA GLU A 7 -22.32 14.92 27.58
C GLU A 7 -20.82 15.10 27.32
N LEU A 8 -19.93 14.62 28.18
CA LEU A 8 -18.48 14.72 27.95
C LEU A 8 -17.84 13.47 27.28
N PHE A 9 -18.65 12.51 26.82
CA PHE A 9 -18.17 11.28 26.15
C PHE A 9 -18.78 11.09 24.76
N ALA A 10 -19.00 12.18 24.02
CA ALA A 10 -19.56 12.11 22.67
C ALA A 10 -18.61 12.57 21.55
N ASP A 11 -17.40 13.04 21.88
CA ASP A 11 -16.51 13.68 20.89
C ASP A 11 -15.22 12.90 20.55
N ASP A 12 -15.08 11.65 21.00
CA ASP A 12 -13.95 10.77 20.65
C ASP A 12 -14.29 9.68 19.61
N PHE A 13 -15.50 9.64 19.06
CA PHE A 13 -15.87 8.59 18.09
C PHE A 13 -15.63 8.94 16.61
N LYS A 14 -15.08 10.13 16.30
CA LYS A 14 -14.86 10.56 14.90
C LYS A 14 -13.42 10.39 14.38
N GLU A 15 -12.46 10.02 15.23
CA GLU A 15 -11.07 9.90 14.79
C GLU A 15 -10.73 8.51 14.22
N SER A 16 -11.41 7.45 14.67
CA SER A 16 -11.13 6.06 14.26
C SER A 16 -11.62 5.72 12.85
N GLU A 17 -12.78 6.23 12.42
CA GLU A 17 -13.33 6.03 11.06
C GLU A 17 -12.51 6.76 9.98
N LEU A 18 -12.00 7.95 10.28
CA LEU A 18 -11.21 8.75 9.35
C LEU A 18 -9.82 8.15 9.11
N LYS A 19 -9.18 7.63 10.17
CA LYS A 19 -7.89 6.92 10.07
C LYS A 19 -8.02 5.61 9.30
N GLY A 20 -9.03 4.79 9.60
CA GLY A 20 -9.26 3.51 8.90
C GLY A 20 -9.58 3.68 7.40
N ARG A 21 -10.39 4.67 7.04
CA ARG A 21 -10.80 4.92 5.64
C ARG A 21 -9.70 5.56 4.78
N ASN A 22 -8.76 6.28 5.40
CA ASN A 22 -7.59 6.80 4.70
C ASN A 22 -6.53 5.71 4.53
N ALA A 23 -6.22 4.94 5.59
CA ALA A 23 -5.28 3.83 5.53
C ALA A 23 -5.71 2.77 4.49
N GLY A 24 -6.99 2.37 4.48
CA GLY A 24 -7.49 1.40 3.49
C GLY A 24 -7.48 1.92 2.04
N ARG A 25 -7.62 3.24 1.83
CA ARG A 25 -7.50 3.84 0.49
C ARG A 25 -6.06 3.93 0.03
N THR A 26 -5.13 4.26 0.91
CA THR A 26 -3.69 4.35 0.59
C THR A 26 -3.09 2.97 0.33
N GLU A 27 -3.45 1.98 1.16
CA GLU A 27 -3.07 0.57 0.95
C GLU A 27 -3.63 0.04 -0.37
N GLY A 28 -4.93 0.28 -0.65
CA GLY A 28 -5.54 -0.12 -1.92
C GLY A 28 -4.91 0.55 -3.16
N ALA A 29 -4.40 1.78 -3.03
CA ALA A 29 -3.69 2.46 -4.12
C ALA A 29 -2.30 1.87 -4.35
N ALA A 30 -1.56 1.57 -3.27
CA ALA A 30 -0.25 0.94 -3.33
C ALA A 30 -0.32 -0.48 -3.90
N SER A 31 -1.27 -1.30 -3.44
CA SER A 31 -1.49 -2.65 -3.94
C SER A 31 -1.84 -2.69 -5.43
N LYS A 32 -2.60 -1.70 -5.94
CA LYS A 32 -2.90 -1.57 -7.38
C LYS A 32 -1.66 -1.27 -8.22
N ILE A 33 -0.74 -0.45 -7.73
CA ILE A 33 0.52 -0.18 -8.44
C ILE A 33 1.36 -1.45 -8.50
N ILE A 34 1.50 -2.14 -7.38
CA ILE A 34 2.24 -3.41 -7.29
C ILE A 34 1.64 -4.46 -8.24
N GLU A 35 0.32 -4.63 -8.25
CA GLU A 35 -0.36 -5.57 -9.15
C GLU A 35 -0.09 -5.26 -10.64
N LYS A 36 -0.11 -3.97 -11.02
CA LYS A 36 0.24 -3.55 -12.38
C LYS A 36 1.71 -3.84 -12.69
N VAL A 37 2.60 -3.63 -11.74
CA VAL A 37 4.03 -3.92 -11.88
C VAL A 37 4.28 -5.41 -12.08
N ILE A 38 3.68 -6.28 -11.26
CA ILE A 38 3.75 -7.74 -11.42
C ILE A 38 3.32 -8.13 -12.84
N LYS A 39 2.17 -7.62 -13.31
CA LYS A 39 1.66 -7.89 -14.66
C LYS A 39 2.60 -7.41 -15.78
N LYS A 40 3.36 -6.34 -15.56
CA LYS A 40 4.35 -5.82 -16.53
C LYS A 40 5.63 -6.64 -16.50
N HIS A 41 6.12 -7.01 -15.32
CA HIS A 41 7.25 -7.91 -15.15
C HIS A 41 6.99 -9.27 -15.81
N GLN A 42 5.81 -9.87 -15.59
CA GLN A 42 5.39 -11.13 -16.24
C GLN A 42 5.34 -11.05 -17.78
N LYS A 43 5.18 -9.85 -18.33
CA LYS A 43 5.22 -9.58 -19.78
C LYS A 43 6.63 -9.28 -20.31
N GLY A 44 7.64 -9.31 -19.45
CA GLY A 44 9.04 -9.05 -19.80
C GLY A 44 9.39 -7.57 -19.98
N TYR A 45 8.59 -6.64 -19.45
CA TYR A 45 8.98 -5.22 -19.43
C TYR A 45 10.07 -4.98 -18.40
N THR A 46 10.93 -3.99 -18.63
CA THR A 46 11.94 -3.57 -17.64
C THR A 46 11.32 -2.64 -16.60
N ALA A 47 12.02 -2.45 -15.48
CA ALA A 47 11.62 -1.51 -14.43
C ALA A 47 11.50 -0.07 -14.97
N GLU A 48 12.42 0.35 -15.84
CA GLU A 48 12.41 1.68 -16.47
C GLU A 48 11.20 1.88 -17.37
N ALA A 49 10.91 0.91 -18.24
CA ALA A 49 9.75 0.98 -19.12
C ALA A 49 8.44 0.95 -18.32
N THR A 50 8.41 0.18 -17.23
CA THR A 50 7.24 0.11 -16.35
C THR A 50 7.03 1.41 -15.58
N ALA A 51 8.11 2.06 -15.11
CA ALA A 51 8.07 3.36 -14.45
C ALA A 51 7.49 4.45 -15.36
N ASP A 52 7.95 4.50 -16.61
CA ASP A 52 7.40 5.42 -17.62
C ASP A 52 5.90 5.14 -17.88
N MET A 53 5.51 3.88 -18.10
CA MET A 53 4.11 3.50 -18.36
C MET A 53 3.16 3.73 -17.19
N LEU A 54 3.66 3.70 -15.96
CA LEU A 54 2.86 3.90 -14.76
C LEU A 54 2.95 5.33 -14.20
N GLU A 55 3.79 6.18 -14.81
CA GLU A 55 4.09 7.54 -14.34
C GLU A 55 4.59 7.53 -12.87
N GLU A 56 5.35 6.50 -12.51
CA GLU A 56 5.89 6.29 -11.16
C GLU A 56 7.42 6.44 -11.15
N PRO A 57 8.03 6.83 -10.03
CA PRO A 57 9.48 6.94 -9.94
C PRO A 57 10.16 5.57 -10.14
N VAL A 58 11.20 5.55 -10.98
CA VAL A 58 11.97 4.34 -11.31
C VAL A 58 12.49 3.63 -10.05
N SER A 59 12.89 4.37 -9.02
CA SER A 59 13.34 3.81 -7.74
C SER A 59 12.26 2.93 -7.08
N ARG A 60 11.01 3.38 -7.05
CA ARG A 60 9.88 2.65 -6.47
C ARG A 60 9.56 1.39 -7.26
N ILE A 61 9.59 1.47 -8.59
CA ILE A 61 9.37 0.31 -9.45
C ILE A 61 10.50 -0.70 -9.31
N ARG A 62 11.76 -0.26 -9.25
CA ARG A 62 12.91 -1.15 -9.01
C ARG A 62 12.80 -1.88 -7.67
N GLN A 63 12.38 -1.21 -6.60
CA GLN A 63 12.15 -1.87 -5.32
C GLN A 63 11.11 -3.01 -5.42
N ILE A 64 10.05 -2.81 -6.21
CA ILE A 64 9.06 -3.87 -6.45
C ILE A 64 9.66 -5.01 -7.28
N TYR A 65 10.41 -4.72 -8.33
CA TYR A 65 11.11 -5.74 -9.15
C TYR A 65 12.09 -6.55 -8.30
N ASP A 66 12.89 -5.90 -7.44
CA ASP A 66 13.82 -6.58 -6.54
C ASP A 66 13.09 -7.59 -5.63
N VAL A 67 11.89 -7.27 -5.14
CA VAL A 67 11.09 -8.18 -4.31
C VAL A 67 10.53 -9.35 -5.14
N ILE A 68 10.12 -9.08 -6.40
CA ILE A 68 9.67 -10.09 -7.38
C ILE A 68 10.81 -11.01 -7.85
N GLU A 69 12.05 -10.54 -7.87
CA GLU A 69 13.18 -11.39 -8.26
C GLU A 69 13.65 -12.26 -7.07
N LYS A 70 13.62 -11.70 -5.86
CA LYS A 70 14.16 -12.36 -4.65
C LYS A 70 13.32 -13.52 -4.12
N SER A 71 12.05 -13.61 -4.49
CA SER A 71 11.10 -14.45 -3.75
C SER A 71 10.45 -15.62 -4.58
N SER A 72 10.85 -15.89 -5.85
CA SER A 72 10.24 -16.82 -6.83
C SER A 72 8.75 -16.61 -7.25
N PRO A 73 8.34 -16.89 -8.51
CA PRO A 73 7.34 -16.14 -9.32
C PRO A 73 5.86 -16.17 -8.92
N ASP A 74 5.47 -16.77 -7.80
CA ASP A 74 4.06 -17.00 -7.40
C ASP A 74 3.55 -15.97 -6.36
N TYR A 75 3.79 -14.67 -6.63
CA TYR A 75 3.44 -13.60 -5.68
C TYR A 75 2.13 -12.90 -5.97
N ASP A 76 1.47 -12.53 -4.88
CA ASP A 76 0.37 -11.58 -4.86
C ASP A 76 0.83 -10.17 -4.42
N ALA A 77 0.01 -9.16 -4.73
CA ALA A 77 0.32 -7.78 -4.43
C ALA A 77 0.38 -7.47 -2.92
N GLU A 78 -0.36 -8.21 -2.08
CA GLU A 78 -0.38 -7.99 -0.63
C GLU A 78 0.93 -8.44 0.01
N THR A 79 1.48 -9.58 -0.43
CA THR A 79 2.76 -10.09 0.06
C THR A 79 3.91 -9.13 -0.25
N ILE A 80 3.94 -8.57 -1.46
CA ILE A 80 4.95 -7.56 -1.82
C ILE A 80 4.75 -6.27 -1.01
N TYR A 81 3.50 -5.82 -0.84
CA TYR A 81 3.21 -4.64 -0.03
C TYR A 81 3.71 -4.80 1.42
N LYS A 82 3.44 -5.95 2.05
CA LYS A 82 3.92 -6.25 3.41
C LYS A 82 5.45 -6.25 3.49
N GLN A 83 6.15 -6.89 2.55
CA GLN A 83 7.62 -6.90 2.55
C GLN A 83 8.26 -5.53 2.31
N LEU A 84 7.59 -4.67 1.52
CA LEU A 84 8.04 -3.28 1.36
C LEU A 84 7.82 -2.48 2.64
N HIS A 85 6.71 -2.73 3.34
CA HIS A 85 6.37 -2.00 4.57
C HIS A 85 7.20 -2.48 5.78
N GLU A 86 7.46 -3.78 5.91
CA GLU A 86 8.30 -4.36 6.97
C GLU A 86 9.77 -3.95 6.87
N LYS A 87 10.23 -3.45 5.71
CA LYS A 87 11.59 -2.91 5.53
C LYS A 87 11.75 -1.45 5.91
N GLU A 88 10.65 -0.72 6.12
CA GLU A 88 10.67 0.69 6.51
C GLU A 88 10.58 0.91 8.03
N GLU A 89 10.45 -0.17 8.83
CA GLU A 89 10.51 -0.16 10.31
C GLU A 89 11.87 -0.70 10.82
#